data_AF-A0AAU5JZ91-F1
#
_entry.id   AF-A0AAU5JZ91-F1
#
_cell.length_a   1.000
_cell.length_b   1.000
_cell.length_c   1.000
_cell.angle_alpha   90.00
_cell.angle_beta   90.00
_cell.angle_gamma   90.00
#
_symmetry.space_group_name_H-M   'P 1'
#
loop_
_entity.id
_entity.type
_entity.pdbx_description
1 polymer ?
#
loop_
_entity_poly.entity_id
_entity_poly.type
_entity_poly.pdbx_seq_one_letter_code
_entity_poly.pdbx_strand_id
1 'polypeptide(L)'
;MTAVPAGRRRGADEPVVRQVTEELVLVEVGGRKVLAAAVCPHRGGRLKYGRVDGDRLRITCPLHHTTFDLTSGERTSGAACAALRVVDVLPGRESGQDSGQDSGHNSGHDSGNAAGGAL
;
A
#
# COMPACT_ATOMS: atom_id res chain seq x y z
N MET A 1 2.24 -17.63 -26.49
CA MET A 1 1.67 -16.31 -26.16
C MET A 1 1.89 -16.09 -24.67
N THR A 2 2.96 -15.38 -24.31
CA THR A 2 3.28 -15.11 -22.90
C THR A 2 2.52 -13.86 -22.50
N ALA A 3 1.57 -13.98 -21.58
CA ALA A 3 0.83 -12.84 -21.07
C ALA A 3 1.80 -11.86 -20.40
N VAL A 4 1.87 -10.64 -20.92
CA VAL A 4 2.53 -9.51 -20.25
C VAL A 4 1.59 -9.09 -19.12
N PRO A 5 2.02 -9.13 -17.84
CA PRO A 5 1.14 -8.75 -16.74
C PRO A 5 0.74 -7.28 -16.87
N ALA A 6 -0.53 -7.01 -16.59
CA ALA A 6 -1.14 -5.69 -16.68
C ALA A 6 -0.32 -4.64 -15.92
N GLY A 7 -0.10 -3.50 -16.56
CA GLY A 7 0.78 -2.43 -16.09
C GLY A 7 0.49 -1.99 -14.66
N ARG A 8 1.54 -1.94 -13.83
CA ARG A 8 1.49 -1.40 -12.48
C ARG A 8 1.02 0.06 -12.51
N ARG A 9 0.07 0.41 -11.64
CA ARG A 9 -0.35 1.81 -11.48
C ARG A 9 0.78 2.60 -10.83
N ARG A 10 1.49 3.38 -11.63
CA ARG A 10 2.58 4.26 -11.22
C ARG A 10 2.00 5.45 -10.45
N GLY A 11 1.73 5.31 -9.16
CA GLY A 11 1.30 6.43 -8.31
C GLY A 11 0.90 6.10 -6.87
N ALA A 12 0.25 4.95 -6.62
CA ALA A 12 -0.17 4.55 -5.27
C ALA A 12 0.77 3.54 -4.58
N ASP A 13 1.64 2.91 -5.37
CA ASP A 13 2.55 1.85 -4.90
C ASP A 13 3.96 2.36 -4.60
N GLU A 14 4.23 3.67 -4.77
CA GLU A 14 5.56 4.20 -4.46
C GLU A 14 5.81 4.16 -2.96
N PRO A 15 6.87 3.48 -2.50
CA PRO A 15 7.12 3.34 -1.09
C PRO A 15 7.54 4.67 -0.46
N VAL A 16 6.93 5.00 0.67
CA VAL A 16 7.29 6.16 1.48
C VAL A 16 7.86 5.67 2.81
N VAL A 17 8.98 6.25 3.23
CA VAL A 17 9.56 6.01 4.57
C VAL A 17 9.55 7.32 5.35
N ARG A 18 8.87 7.33 6.50
CA ARG A 18 8.73 8.52 7.36
C ARG A 18 9.30 8.23 8.73
N GLN A 19 10.16 9.12 9.23
CA GLN A 19 10.54 9.10 10.63
C GLN A 19 9.32 9.54 11.46
N VAL A 20 8.92 8.74 12.46
CA VAL A 20 7.76 9.06 13.32
C VAL A 20 8.17 9.38 14.75
N THR A 21 9.23 8.75 15.26
CA THR A 21 9.90 9.09 16.52
C THR A 21 11.41 8.93 16.30
N GLU A 22 12.27 9.29 17.25
CA GLU A 22 13.73 9.04 17.12
C GLU A 22 14.07 7.54 16.93
N GLU A 23 13.23 6.65 17.47
CA GLU A 23 13.45 5.21 17.46
C GLU A 23 12.70 4.47 16.36
N LEU A 24 11.71 5.10 15.71
CA LEU A 24 10.80 4.42 14.79
C LEU A 24 10.63 5.14 13.44
N VAL A 25 10.48 4.33 12.40
CA VAL A 25 10.05 4.72 11.06
C VAL A 25 8.76 4.01 10.68
N LEU A 26 7.92 4.71 9.94
CA LEU A 26 6.75 4.17 9.26
C LEU A 26 7.10 3.98 7.77
N VAL A 27 6.93 2.76 7.27
CA VAL A 27 7.03 2.43 5.85
C VAL A 27 5.61 2.24 5.31
N GLU A 28 5.23 3.01 4.29
CA GLU A 28 3.95 2.90 3.59
C GLU A 28 4.22 2.41 2.18
N VAL A 29 3.70 1.24 1.79
CA VAL A 29 3.94 0.66 0.45
C VAL A 29 2.85 -0.33 0.07
N GLY A 30 2.33 -0.24 -1.16
CA GLY A 30 1.33 -1.19 -1.69
C GLY A 30 0.10 -1.35 -0.79
N GLY A 31 -0.38 -0.24 -0.20
CA GLY A 31 -1.48 -0.29 0.77
C GLY A 31 -1.13 -1.14 2.01
N ARG A 32 0.11 -1.13 2.49
CA ARG A 32 0.51 -1.69 3.79
C ARG A 32 1.27 -0.63 4.57
N LYS A 33 1.20 -0.71 5.89
CA LYS A 33 1.95 0.17 6.78
C LYS A 33 2.77 -0.66 7.75
N VAL A 34 4.07 -0.42 7.82
CA VAL A 34 4.98 -1.13 8.71
C VAL A 34 5.63 -0.14 9.64
N LEU A 35 5.52 -0.39 10.94
CA LEU A 35 6.24 0.36 11.95
C LEU A 35 7.47 -0.45 12.36
N ALA A 36 8.66 0.10 12.17
CA ALA A 36 9.92 -0.58 12.44
C ALA A 36 10.93 0.36 13.11
N ALA A 37 12.02 -0.21 13.65
CA ALA A 37 13.11 0.58 14.19
C ALA A 37 13.69 1.54 13.15
N ALA A 38 14.01 2.76 13.56
CA ALA A 38 14.53 3.81 12.70
C ALA A 38 15.99 3.62 12.28
N VAL A 39 16.72 2.76 12.98
CA VAL A 39 18.15 2.56 12.79
C VAL A 39 18.46 1.11 12.47
N CYS A 40 19.35 0.91 11.51
CA CYS A 40 19.87 -0.39 11.14
C CYS A 40 20.68 -0.98 12.30
N PRO A 41 20.39 -2.22 12.75
CA PRO A 41 21.07 -2.84 13.89
C PRO A 41 22.55 -3.16 13.64
N HIS A 42 23.04 -3.04 12.40
CA HIS A 42 24.46 -3.25 12.09
C HIS A 42 25.34 -2.13 12.66
N ARG A 43 25.09 -0.87 12.25
CA ARG A 43 25.92 0.30 12.62
C ARG A 43 25.10 1.60 12.71
N GLY A 44 23.81 1.51 13.02
CA GLY A 44 22.97 2.69 13.27
C GLY A 44 22.57 3.48 12.02
N GLY A 45 22.69 2.92 10.82
CA GLY A 45 22.29 3.60 9.58
C GLY A 45 20.81 3.99 9.62
N ARG A 46 20.50 5.26 9.35
CA ARG A 46 19.13 5.81 9.42
C ARG A 46 18.26 5.25 8.30
N LEU A 47 17.25 4.48 8.66
CA LEU A 47 16.37 3.79 7.71
C LEU A 47 15.35 4.71 7.04
N LYS A 48 15.15 5.93 7.54
CA LYS A 48 14.36 6.95 6.82
C LYS A 48 14.91 7.30 5.43
N TYR A 49 16.19 7.00 5.17
CA TYR A 49 16.83 7.15 3.86
C TYR A 49 17.01 5.81 3.14
N GLY A 50 16.42 4.72 3.66
CA GLY A 50 16.52 3.39 3.10
C GLY A 50 15.71 3.24 1.82
N ARG A 51 16.14 2.32 0.96
CA ARG A 51 15.40 1.95 -0.25
C ARG A 51 14.42 0.83 0.09
N VAL A 52 13.16 0.98 -0.30
CA VAL A 52 12.14 -0.06 -0.11
C VAL A 52 11.88 -0.79 -1.43
N ASP A 53 11.87 -2.11 -1.36
CA ASP A 53 11.34 -2.99 -2.40
C ASP A 53 9.91 -3.36 -2.00
N GLY A 54 8.93 -2.71 -2.63
CA GLY A 54 7.52 -2.93 -2.34
C GLY A 54 7.00 -4.30 -2.76
N ASP A 55 7.57 -4.90 -3.81
CA ASP A 55 7.16 -6.21 -4.31
C ASP A 55 7.51 -7.32 -3.31
N ARG A 56 8.66 -7.18 -2.64
CA ARG A 56 9.15 -8.16 -1.66
C ARG A 56 8.94 -7.73 -0.21
N LEU A 57 8.37 -6.55 0.00
CA LEU A 57 8.25 -5.90 1.30
C LEU A 57 9.57 -5.89 2.10
N ARG A 58 10.63 -5.34 1.49
CA ARG A 58 11.97 -5.27 2.11
C ARG A 58 12.48 -3.85 2.18
N ILE A 59 13.29 -3.55 3.19
CA ILE A 59 14.03 -2.29 3.29
C ILE A 59 15.54 -2.55 3.26
N THR A 60 16.25 -1.79 2.43
CA THR A 60 17.72 -1.82 2.32
C THR A 60 18.31 -0.59 3.00
N CYS A 61 19.18 -0.83 3.98
CA CYS A 61 19.92 0.22 4.68
C CYS A 61 20.79 1.02 3.69
N PRO A 62 20.75 2.36 3.72
CA PRO A 62 21.46 3.19 2.75
C PRO A 62 22.98 3.18 2.95
N LEU A 63 23.46 2.81 4.14
CA LEU A 63 24.88 2.93 4.48
C LEU A 63 25.73 1.75 3.99
N HIS A 64 25.26 0.52 4.19
CA HIS A 64 26.01 -0.70 3.86
C HIS A 64 25.16 -1.77 3.16
N HIS A 65 23.96 -1.40 2.70
CA HIS A 65 23.07 -2.26 1.92
C HIS A 65 22.60 -3.57 2.59
N THR A 66 22.65 -3.64 3.92
CA THR A 66 21.95 -4.71 4.65
C THR A 66 20.45 -4.58 4.41
N THR A 67 19.81 -5.68 4.00
CA THR A 67 18.38 -5.70 3.65
C THR A 67 17.63 -6.56 4.64
N PHE A 68 16.46 -6.07 5.05
CA PHE A 68 15.58 -6.73 6.01
C PHE A 68 14.19 -6.95 5.41
N ASP A 69 13.59 -8.10 5.73
CA ASP A 69 12.17 -8.34 5.53
C ASP A 69 11.37 -7.45 6.48
N LEU A 70 10.40 -6.68 5.96
CA LEU A 70 9.60 -5.76 6.77
C LEU A 70 8.41 -6.45 7.46
N THR A 71 8.17 -7.74 7.22
CA THR A 71 7.17 -8.51 7.96
C THR A 71 7.81 -9.15 9.20
N SER A 72 8.94 -9.84 9.02
CA SER A 72 9.60 -10.57 10.12
C SER A 72 10.75 -9.81 10.77
N GLY A 73 11.32 -8.82 10.09
CA GLY A 73 12.56 -8.16 10.50
C GLY A 73 13.84 -8.91 10.11
N GLU A 74 13.72 -10.13 9.57
CA GLU A 74 14.89 -10.96 9.28
C GLU A 74 15.81 -10.31 8.25
N ARG A 75 17.13 -10.41 8.50
CA ARG A 75 18.14 -9.98 7.56
C ARG A 75 18.19 -10.95 6.39
N THR A 76 17.83 -10.48 5.20
CA THR A 76 17.84 -11.28 3.97
C THR A 76 19.15 -11.19 3.19
N SER A 77 19.94 -10.13 3.38
CA SER A 77 21.23 -9.93 2.70
C SER A 77 22.12 -8.89 3.41
N GLY A 78 23.38 -8.80 3.00
CA GLY A 78 24.35 -7.80 3.48
C GLY A 78 25.02 -8.19 4.80
N ALA A 79 25.63 -7.22 5.48
CA ALA A 79 26.47 -7.44 6.66
C ALA A 79 25.73 -8.16 7.79
N ALA A 80 26.40 -9.09 8.46
CA ALA A 80 25.85 -9.84 9.57
C ALA A 80 25.51 -8.91 10.75
N CYS A 81 24.27 -8.97 11.21
CA CYS A 81 23.76 -8.24 12.37
C CYS A 81 22.45 -8.90 12.85
N ALA A 82 21.92 -8.41 13.98
CA ALA A 82 20.60 -8.81 14.46
C ALA A 82 19.49 -8.49 13.43
N ALA A 83 18.33 -9.13 13.61
CA ALA A 83 17.11 -8.78 12.89
C ALA A 83 16.70 -7.34 13.18
N LEU A 84 16.08 -6.68 12.20
CA LEU A 84 15.45 -5.38 12.39
C LEU A 84 14.22 -5.55 13.28
N ARG A 85 14.07 -4.74 14.33
CA ARG A 85 12.86 -4.75 15.13
C ARG A 85 11.68 -4.20 14.30
N VAL A 86 10.74 -5.07 13.96
CA VAL A 86 9.41 -4.70 13.43
C VAL A 86 8.45 -4.65 14.61
N VAL A 87 7.76 -3.53 14.77
CA VAL A 87 6.80 -3.30 15.86
C VAL A 87 5.43 -3.80 15.46
N ASP A 88 4.97 -3.43 14.26
CA ASP A 88 3.65 -3.82 13.76
C ASP A 88 3.59 -3.75 12.23
N VAL A 89 2.69 -4.54 11.65
CA VAL A 89 2.39 -4.59 10.22
C VAL A 89 0.88 -4.43 10.07
N LEU A 90 0.46 -3.22 9.74
CA LEU A 90 -0.93 -2.86 9.58
C LEU A 90 -1.36 -3.04 8.11
N PRO A 91 -2.57 -3.58 7.86
CA PRO A 91 -3.16 -3.49 6.54
C PRO A 91 -3.39 -2.01 6.18
N GLY A 92 -3.19 -1.65 4.92
CA GLY A 92 -3.62 -0.35 4.42
C GLY A 92 -5.14 -0.32 4.41
N ARG A 93 -5.66 0.88 4.67
CA ARG A 93 -7.09 1.10 4.55
C ARG A 93 -7.46 0.85 3.09
N GLU A 94 -8.39 -0.07 2.88
CA GLU A 94 -9.12 -0.18 1.63
C GLU A 94 -9.68 1.20 1.31
N SER A 95 -9.11 1.84 0.28
CA SER A 95 -9.67 3.05 -0.31
C SER A 95 -11.11 2.71 -0.65
N GLY A 96 -12.05 3.31 0.09
CA GLY A 96 -13.47 3.01 0.02
C GLY A 96 -13.94 2.93 -1.42
N GLN A 97 -14.73 1.90 -1.68
CA GLN A 97 -15.49 1.72 -2.91
C GLN A 97 -16.26 3.02 -3.20
N ASP A 98 -15.83 3.76 -4.21
CA ASP A 98 -16.70 4.66 -4.96
C ASP A 98 -17.68 3.76 -5.72
N SER A 99 -18.68 3.27 -5.00
CA SER A 99 -19.91 2.78 -5.60
C SER A 99 -20.64 3.99 -6.18
N GLY A 100 -20.20 4.42 -7.36
CA GLY A 100 -21.04 5.16 -8.29
C GLY A 100 -22.20 4.26 -8.65
N GLN A 101 -23.25 4.27 -7.81
CA GLN A 101 -24.56 3.79 -8.18
C GLN A 101 -25.11 4.76 -9.23
N ASP A 102 -24.82 4.41 -10.48
CA ASP A 102 -25.86 4.32 -11.50
C ASP A 102 -27.23 4.05 -10.83
N SER A 103 -28.06 5.08 -10.83
CA SER A 103 -29.50 4.94 -10.64
C SER A 103 -30.16 5.73 -11.76
N GLY A 104 -29.96 5.25 -12.99
CA GLY A 104 -30.89 5.52 -14.08
C GLY A 104 -32.24 4.89 -13.75
N HIS A 105 -33.09 5.59 -13.02
CA HIS A 105 -34.51 5.24 -12.89
C HIS A 105 -35.32 6.02 -13.93
N ASN A 106 -35.58 5.35 -15.05
CA ASN A 106 -36.53 5.74 -16.08
C ASN A 106 -37.96 5.60 -15.54
N SER A 107 -38.59 6.70 -15.15
CA SER A 107 -40.02 6.75 -14.85
C SER A 107 -40.83 6.93 -16.14
N GLY A 108 -40.87 5.87 -16.94
CA GLY A 108 -41.99 5.64 -17.85
C GLY A 108 -43.18 5.18 -17.03
N HIS A 109 -44.13 6.08 -16.78
CA HIS A 109 -45.48 5.71 -16.35
C HIS A 109 -46.46 6.14 -17.43
N ASP A 110 -46.83 5.12 -18.20
CA ASP A 110 -48.04 5.02 -18.99
C ASP A 110 -49.26 5.24 -18.09
N SER A 111 -50.12 6.16 -18.49
CA SER A 111 -51.48 6.27 -17.98
C SER A 111 -52.36 6.72 -19.14
N GLY A 112 -52.67 5.77 -20.02
CA GLY A 112 -53.86 5.85 -20.84
C GLY A 112 -55.12 5.96 -19.97
N ASN A 113 -55.98 6.93 -20.27
CA ASN A 113 -57.44 6.78 -20.26
C ASN A 113 -58.11 8.06 -20.79
N ALA A 114 -58.86 7.95 -21.90
CA ALA A 114 -60.11 8.68 -22.09
C ALA A 114 -60.89 8.02 -23.24
N ALA A 115 -61.76 7.07 -22.86
CA ALA A 115 -62.88 6.63 -23.69
C ALA A 115 -64.05 7.63 -23.60
N GLY A 116 -64.82 7.73 -24.69
CA GLY A 116 -66.15 8.37 -24.78
C GLY A 116 -66.12 9.66 -25.61
N GLY A 117 -66.81 9.81 -26.75
CA GLY A 117 -68.05 9.20 -27.20
C GLY A 117 -69.10 10.30 -27.42
N ALA A 118 -69.11 10.91 -28.60
CA ALA A 118 -70.15 11.78 -29.19
C ALA A 118 -69.65 12.07 -30.63
N LEU A 119 -70.35 11.85 -31.73
CA LEU A 119 -71.77 11.92 -32.09
C LEU A 119 -72.05 10.95 -33.24
#